data_AF-A0A6P1D328-F1
#
_entry.id   AF-A0A6P1D328-F1
#
_cell.length_a   1.000
_cell.length_b   1.000
_cell.length_c   1.000
_cell.angle_alpha   90.00
_cell.angle_beta   90.00
_cell.angle_gamma   90.00
#
_symmetry.space_group_name_H-M   'P 1'
#
loop_
_entity.id
_entity.type
_entity.pdbx_description
1 polymer ?
#
loop_
_entity_poly.entity_id
_entity_poly.type
_entity_poly.pdbx_seq_one_letter_code
_entity_poly.pdbx_strand_id
1 'polypeptide(L)'
;FWAALIKVVALVTFLIVGTVFLAGRFDIKGQTTGPSVIADNGGLFPTGMLSLVLVTTGVVFAYAAVELVGTAAGETENPEKVMPRAINSVIARIALFYVGSLVLLALLLPYT
;
A
#
# COMPACT_ATOMS: atom_id res chain seq x y z
N PHE A 1 2.59 -6.35 21.89
CA PHE A 1 1.76 -6.81 20.76
C PHE A 1 0.33 -6.24 20.70
N TRP A 2 -0.20 -5.59 21.75
CA TRP A 2 -1.55 -4.98 21.72
C TRP A 2 -1.68 -3.78 20.77
N ALA A 3 -0.68 -2.89 20.72
CA ALA A 3 -0.67 -1.76 19.76
C ALA A 3 -0.64 -2.22 18.29
N ALA A 4 -0.04 -3.39 18.00
CA ALA A 4 -0.03 -3.97 16.67
C ALA A 4 -1.43 -4.45 16.22
N LEU A 5 -2.25 -4.91 17.17
CA LEU A 5 -3.62 -5.33 16.89
C LEU A 5 -4.48 -4.16 16.39
N ILE A 6 -4.35 -2.99 17.02
CA ILE A 6 -5.09 -1.78 16.63
C ILE A 6 -4.79 -1.41 15.18
N LYS A 7 -3.50 -1.41 14.80
CA LYS A 7 -3.08 -1.12 13.42
C LYS A 7 -3.68 -2.12 12.42
N VAL A 8 -3.66 -3.41 12.74
CA VAL A 8 -4.21 -4.46 11.86
C VAL A 8 -5.73 -4.30 11.71
N VAL A 9 -6.45 -4.09 12.81
CA VAL A 9 -7.91 -3.90 12.78
C VAL A 9 -8.29 -2.66 11.97
N ALA A 10 -7.56 -1.56 12.13
CA ALA A 10 -7.80 -0.34 11.36
C ALA A 10 -7.61 -0.57 9.85
N LEU A 11 -6.52 -1.24 9.46
CA LEU A 11 -6.23 -1.54 8.05
C LEU A 11 -7.25 -2.51 7.44
N VAL A 12 -7.64 -3.55 8.17
CA VAL A 12 -8.65 -4.51 7.72
C VAL A 12 -10.01 -3.83 7.56
N THR A 13 -10.42 -3.03 8.54
CA THR A 13 -11.67 -2.25 8.48
C THR A 13 -11.67 -1.32 7.27
N PHE A 14 -10.57 -0.59 7.05
CA PHE A 14 -10.42 0.29 5.90
C PHE A 14 -10.52 -0.48 4.57
N LEU A 15 -9.82 -1.61 4.44
CA LEU A 15 -9.87 -2.46 3.23
C LEU A 15 -11.31 -2.93 2.96
N ILE A 16 -12.01 -3.45 3.97
CA ILE A 16 -13.38 -3.94 3.81
C ILE A 16 -14.32 -2.80 3.39
N VAL A 17 -14.33 -1.69 4.13
CA VAL A 17 -15.19 -0.55 3.83
C VAL A 17 -14.88 0.01 2.44
N GLY A 18 -13.59 0.21 2.12
CA GLY A 18 -13.19 0.71 0.81
C GLY A 18 -13.58 -0.22 -0.34
N THR A 19 -13.44 -1.54 -0.17
CA THR A 19 -13.89 -2.51 -1.18
C THR A 19 -15.41 -2.50 -1.34
N VAL A 20 -16.18 -2.40 -0.26
CA VAL A 20 -17.65 -2.29 -0.33
C VAL A 20 -18.07 -1.04 -1.08
N PHE A 21 -17.42 0.10 -0.80
CA PHE A 21 -17.70 1.36 -1.50
C PHE A 21 -17.39 1.26 -2.99
N LEU A 22 -16.24 0.67 -3.32
CA LEU A 22 -15.81 0.47 -4.71
C LEU A 22 -16.74 -0.49 -5.47
N ALA A 23 -17.12 -1.62 -4.86
CA ALA A 23 -18.00 -2.61 -5.46
C ALA A 23 -19.44 -2.10 -5.62
N GLY A 24 -19.91 -1.28 -4.67
CA GLY A 24 -21.23 -0.65 -4.73
C GLY A 24 -21.31 0.56 -5.66
N ARG A 25 -20.19 1.02 -6.25
CA ARG A 25 -20.11 2.23 -7.09
C ARG A 25 -20.79 3.45 -6.44
N PHE A 26 -20.61 3.62 -5.13
CA PHE A 26 -21.20 4.75 -4.43
C PHE A 26 -20.57 6.06 -4.92
N ASP A 27 -21.37 7.09 -5.10
CA ASP A 27 -20.85 8.42 -5.46
C ASP A 27 -20.13 9.03 -4.25
N ILE A 28 -18.84 9.32 -4.42
CA ILE A 28 -18.04 10.05 -3.45
C ILE A 28 -17.81 11.44 -4.04
N LYS A 29 -18.34 12.48 -3.36
CA LYS A 29 -18.26 13.89 -3.81
C LYS A 29 -18.79 14.12 -5.24
N GLY A 30 -19.82 13.38 -5.66
CA GLY A 30 -20.47 13.54 -6.97
C GLY A 30 -19.73 12.89 -8.16
N GLN A 31 -18.72 12.07 -7.89
CA GLN A 31 -18.06 11.23 -8.88
C GLN A 31 -18.19 9.75 -8.51
N THR A 32 -18.51 8.91 -9.50
CA THR A 32 -18.65 7.47 -9.30
C THR A 32 -17.29 6.87 -8.99
N THR A 33 -17.17 6.17 -7.87
CA THR A 33 -15.95 5.45 -7.50
C THR A 33 -15.62 4.36 -8.51
N GLY A 34 -14.34 4.17 -8.82
CA GLY A 34 -13.91 3.15 -9.78
C GLY A 34 -12.73 3.55 -10.64
N PRO A 35 -12.40 2.74 -11.66
CA PRO A 35 -11.34 3.05 -12.62
C PRO A 35 -11.57 4.37 -13.39
N SER A 36 -12.82 4.81 -13.48
CA SER A 36 -13.21 6.14 -14.01
C SER A 36 -12.53 7.28 -13.26
N VAL A 37 -12.36 7.16 -11.94
CA VAL A 37 -11.64 8.16 -11.13
C VAL A 37 -10.22 8.39 -11.62
N ILE A 38 -9.55 7.35 -12.14
CA ILE A 38 -8.20 7.48 -12.68
C ILE A 38 -8.25 7.91 -14.15
N ALA A 39 -9.14 7.31 -14.95
CA ALA A 39 -9.25 7.59 -16.38
C ALA A 39 -9.66 9.04 -16.68
N ASP A 40 -10.62 9.57 -15.92
CA ASP A 40 -11.22 10.89 -16.16
C ASP A 40 -10.37 12.03 -15.62
N ASN A 41 -9.37 11.73 -14.76
CA ASN A 41 -8.53 12.73 -14.09
C ASN A 41 -7.07 12.76 -14.60
N GLY A 42 -6.82 12.39 -15.86
CA GLY A 42 -5.48 12.45 -16.47
C GLY A 42 -4.69 11.14 -16.41
N GLY A 43 -5.34 10.02 -16.12
CA GLY A 43 -4.74 8.68 -16.16
C GLY A 43 -3.85 8.39 -14.95
N LEU A 44 -2.90 7.46 -15.12
CA LEU A 44 -1.98 7.05 -14.04
C LEU A 44 -0.93 8.10 -13.67
N PHE A 45 -0.67 9.08 -14.55
CA PHE A 45 0.37 10.09 -14.36
C PHE A 45 -0.16 11.52 -14.60
N PRO A 46 -1.15 11.98 -13.80
CA PRO A 46 -1.81 13.26 -14.03
C PRO A 46 -0.88 14.46 -13.84
N THR A 47 0.14 14.33 -12.97
CA THR A 47 1.13 15.38 -12.69
C THR A 47 2.45 15.19 -13.47
N GLY A 48 2.51 14.24 -14.40
CA GLY A 48 3.67 13.96 -15.24
C GLY A 48 4.77 13.11 -14.59
N MET A 49 5.78 12.73 -15.38
CA MET A 49 6.84 11.81 -14.96
C MET A 49 7.78 12.38 -13.89
N LEU A 50 7.92 13.70 -13.78
CA LEU A 50 8.76 14.33 -12.76
C LEU A 50 8.25 14.04 -11.34
N SER A 51 6.93 14.04 -11.13
CA SER A 51 6.35 13.70 -9.83
C SER A 51 6.65 12.25 -9.43
N LEU A 52 6.68 11.33 -10.39
CA LEU A 52 7.04 9.93 -10.13
C LEU A 52 8.47 9.83 -9.59
N VAL A 53 9.42 10.55 -10.20
CA VAL A 53 10.82 10.55 -9.75
C VAL A 53 10.94 11.13 -8.34
N LEU A 54 10.29 12.27 -8.08
CA LEU A 54 10.32 12.93 -6.77
C LEU A 54 9.73 12.04 -5.66
N VAL A 55 8.57 11.41 -5.91
CA VAL A 55 7.94 10.49 -4.94
C VAL A 55 8.79 9.24 -4.74
N THR A 56 9.38 8.69 -5.82
CA THR A 56 10.25 7.51 -5.74
C THR A 56 11.45 7.78 -4.83
N THR A 57 12.10 8.94 -4.94
CA THR A 57 13.20 9.32 -4.04
C THR A 57 12.74 9.38 -2.58
N GLY A 58 11.56 9.95 -2.31
CA GLY A 58 10.98 9.99 -0.95
C GLY A 58 10.68 8.59 -0.39
N VAL A 59 10.17 7.69 -1.24
CA VAL A 59 9.92 6.30 -0.89
C VAL A 59 11.23 5.57 -0.57
N VAL A 60 12.25 5.67 -1.44
CA VAL A 60 13.56 5.05 -1.21
C VAL A 60 14.17 5.53 0.11
N PHE A 61 14.08 6.83 0.39
CA PHE A 61 14.55 7.39 1.65
C PHE A 61 13.77 6.85 2.86
N ALA A 62 12.43 6.77 2.79
CA ALA A 62 11.59 6.23 3.86
C ALA A 62 11.87 4.75 4.16
N TYR A 63 12.34 3.99 3.16
CA TYR A 63 12.71 2.58 3.30
C TYR A 63 14.22 2.34 3.50
N ALA A 64 15.03 3.38 3.75
CA ALA A 64 16.47 3.23 4.00
C ALA A 64 16.79 2.30 5.19
N ALA A 65 15.88 2.19 6.17
CA ALA A 65 16.05 1.29 7.32
C ALA A 65 15.89 -0.21 6.99
N VAL A 66 15.53 -0.58 5.76
CA VAL A 66 15.41 -1.99 5.34
C VAL A 66 16.75 -2.74 5.43
N GLU A 67 17.88 -2.03 5.41
CA GLU A 67 19.21 -2.61 5.59
C GLU A 67 19.37 -3.40 6.90
N LEU A 68 18.68 -2.98 7.98
CA LEU A 68 18.67 -3.70 9.26
C LEU A 68 18.14 -5.14 9.15
N VAL A 69 17.26 -5.41 8.17
CA VAL A 69 16.76 -6.77 7.91
C VAL A 69 17.88 -7.67 7.41
N GLY A 70 18.84 -7.13 6.64
CA GLY A 70 20.01 -7.85 6.16
C GLY A 70 20.99 -8.21 7.28
N THR A 71 21.23 -7.29 8.22
CA THR A 71 22.07 -7.56 9.40
C THR A 71 21.44 -8.63 10.29
N ALA A 72 20.14 -8.50 10.60
CA ALA A 72 19.41 -9.49 11.39
C ALA A 72 19.38 -10.88 10.71
N ALA A 73 19.38 -10.93 9.38
CA ALA A 73 19.47 -12.18 8.63
C ALA A 73 20.81 -12.89 8.86
N GLY A 74 21.92 -12.15 8.97
CA GLY A 74 23.24 -12.70 9.23
C GLY A 74 23.41 -13.26 10.64
N GLU A 75 22.62 -12.77 11.60
CA GLU A 75 22.60 -13.23 12.99
C GLU A 75 21.58 -14.35 13.25
N THR A 76 20.78 -14.73 12.24
CA THR A 76 19.72 -15.73 12.39
C THR A 76 20.28 -17.16 12.25
N GLU A 77 19.86 -18.07 13.13
CA GLU A 77 20.19 -19.50 13.00
C GLU A 77 19.49 -20.12 11.77
N ASN A 78 20.26 -20.78 10.90
CA ASN A 78 19.78 -21.37 9.64
C ASN A 78 19.08 -20.38 8.68
N PRO A 79 19.79 -19.33 8.22
CA PRO A 79 19.21 -18.25 7.42
C PRO A 79 18.58 -18.77 6.11
N GLU A 80 19.14 -19.83 5.50
CA GLU A 80 18.63 -20.43 4.26
C GLU A 80 17.17 -20.91 4.35
N LYS A 81 16.69 -21.29 5.55
CA LYS A 81 15.31 -21.75 5.75
C LYS A 81 14.41 -20.68 6.36
N VAL A 82 14.94 -19.90 7.30
CA VAL A 82 14.15 -18.92 8.06
C VAL A 82 13.91 -17.65 7.24
N MET A 83 14.93 -17.16 6.52
CA MET A 83 14.84 -15.89 5.79
C MET A 83 13.79 -15.91 4.68
N PRO A 84 13.70 -16.93 3.80
CA PRO A 84 12.67 -16.94 2.76
C PRO A 84 11.24 -16.94 3.32
N ARG A 85 11.01 -17.66 4.43
CA ARG A 85 9.69 -17.72 5.07
C ARG A 85 9.32 -16.39 5.72
N ALA A 86 10.27 -15.76 6.42
CA ALA A 86 10.06 -14.46 7.03
C ALA A 86 9.79 -13.39 5.97
N ILE A 87 10.62 -13.32 4.92
CA ILE A 87 10.48 -12.37 3.81
C ILE A 87 9.12 -12.54 3.12
N ASN A 88 8.73 -13.75 2.75
CA ASN A 88 7.44 -13.99 2.10
C ASN A 88 6.26 -13.56 2.97
N SER A 89 6.33 -13.78 4.29
CA SER A 89 5.29 -13.34 5.21
C SER A 89 5.19 -11.81 5.30
N VAL A 90 6.31 -11.10 5.23
CA VAL A 90 6.37 -9.64 5.25
C VAL A 90 5.86 -9.08 3.92
N ILE A 91 6.34 -9.61 2.79
CA ILE A 91 5.90 -9.21 1.44
C ILE A 91 4.38 -9.39 1.31
N ALA A 92 3.84 -10.53 1.73
CA ALA A 92 2.40 -10.78 1.67
C ALA A 92 1.58 -9.72 2.44
N ARG A 93 2.06 -9.30 3.62
CA ARG A 93 1.41 -8.25 4.41
C ARG A 93 1.54 -6.87 3.76
N ILE A 94 2.70 -6.53 3.19
CA ILE A 94 2.90 -5.26 2.47
C ILE A 94 1.98 -5.20 1.25
N ALA A 95 1.92 -6.28 0.47
CA ALA A 95 1.04 -6.37 -0.69
C ALA A 95 -0.43 -6.20 -0.29
N LEU A 96 -0.90 -6.94 0.72
CA LEU A 96 -2.30 -6.88 1.14
C LEU A 96 -2.68 -5.53 1.75
N PHE A 97 -1.92 -5.07 2.74
CA PHE A 97 -2.31 -3.90 3.53
C PHE A 97 -1.87 -2.58 2.91
N TYR A 98 -0.68 -2.51 2.33
CA TYR A 98 -0.11 -1.27 1.83
C TYR A 98 -0.50 -1.04 0.37
N VAL A 99 -0.24 -2.01 -0.51
CA VAL A 99 -0.62 -1.88 -1.92
C VAL A 99 -2.14 -1.88 -2.07
N GLY A 100 -2.83 -2.79 -1.38
CA GLY A 100 -4.30 -2.83 -1.38
C GLY A 100 -4.94 -1.52 -0.92
N SER A 101 -4.44 -0.90 0.15
CA SER A 101 -4.99 0.38 0.63
C SER A 101 -4.71 1.54 -0.32
N LEU A 102 -3.51 1.62 -0.91
CA LEU A 102 -3.18 2.64 -1.91
C LEU A 102 -4.05 2.52 -3.16
N VAL A 103 -4.29 1.31 -3.65
CA VAL A 103 -5.17 1.06 -4.80
C VAL A 103 -6.60 1.48 -4.48
N LEU A 104 -7.14 1.08 -3.31
CA LEU A 104 -8.47 1.51 -2.90
C LEU A 104 -8.56 3.03 -2.78
N LEU A 105 -7.57 3.67 -2.16
CA LEU A 105 -7.53 5.12 -2.01
C LEU A 105 -7.56 5.83 -3.36
N ALA A 106 -6.75 5.35 -4.32
CA ALA A 106 -6.67 5.90 -5.67
C ALA A 106 -7.98 5.73 -6.47
N LEU A 107 -8.76 4.68 -6.20
CA LEU A 107 -10.04 4.42 -6.87
C LEU A 107 -11.24 5.07 -6.20
N LEU A 108 -11.12 5.45 -4.93
CA LEU A 108 -12.20 6.04 -4.13
C LEU A 108 -12.12 7.57 -4.05
N LEU A 109 -10.93 8.16 -4.04
CA LEU A 109 -10.79 9.60 -3.90
C LEU A 109 -10.75 10.29 -5.27
N PRO A 110 -11.77 11.08 -5.63
CA PRO A 110 -11.72 11.89 -6.83
C PRO A 110 -10.60 12.91 -6.75
N TYR A 111 -9.85 13.05 -7.84
CA TYR A 111 -8.83 14.08 -8.01
C TYR A 111 -9.52 15.44 -7.93
N THR A 112 -9.20 16.24 -6.91
CA THR A 112 -9.65 17.63 -6.76
C THR A 112 -8.56 18.58 -7.17
#